data_AF-A0A388P0B5-F1
#
_entry.id   AF-A0A388P0B5-F1
#
_cell.length_a   1.000
_cell.length_b   1.000
_cell.length_c   1.000
_cell.angle_alpha   90.00
_cell.angle_beta   90.00
_cell.angle_gamma   90.00
#
_symmetry.space_group_name_H-M   'P 1'
#
loop_
_entity.id
_entity.type
_entity.pdbx_description
1 polymer ?
#
loop_
_entity_poly.entity_id
_entity_poly.type
_entity_poly.pdbx_seq_one_letter_code
_entity_poly.pdbx_strand_id
1 'polypeptide(L)'
;MISIAIFVVVGLMVYRHKTKSTSKPNFGLYIPELIDVLLVLIRAGQSPAAAMAQLHYWAPDILFKHLIQVHNRLIHGERFADVMKTLRDDLGSSSYPLCDILVSADRDGLPITSVLDQLAYHAHLERRRLQDINARQLPVRLLLPLTCCILPSFVLLAMVPLVVNSLSAVSAQLF
;
A
#
# COMPACT_ATOMS: atom_id res chain seq x y z
N MET A 1 24.77 31.91 -8.33
CA MET A 1 24.64 31.41 -6.94
C MET A 1 23.19 31.32 -6.47
N ILE A 2 22.35 32.33 -6.74
CA ILE A 2 20.94 32.38 -6.30
C ILE A 2 20.07 31.26 -6.91
N SER A 3 20.24 30.91 -8.18
CA SER A 3 19.43 29.85 -8.83
C SER A 3 19.67 28.45 -8.25
N ILE A 4 20.88 28.15 -7.75
CA ILE A 4 21.21 26.84 -7.18
C ILE A 4 20.53 26.70 -5.81
N ALA A 5 20.50 27.78 -5.02
CA ALA A 5 19.84 27.81 -3.72
C ALA A 5 18.32 27.61 -3.85
N ILE A 6 17.67 28.26 -4.83
CA ILE A 6 16.23 28.11 -5.08
C ILE A 6 15.90 26.66 -5.46
N PHE A 7 16.73 26.03 -6.29
CA PHE A 7 16.50 24.67 -6.75
C PHE A 7 16.64 23.65 -5.61
N VAL A 8 17.64 23.82 -4.74
CA VAL A 8 17.84 22.97 -3.55
C VAL A 8 16.69 23.13 -2.55
N VAL A 9 16.22 24.36 -2.34
CA VAL A 9 15.10 24.64 -1.42
C VAL A 9 13.79 24.05 -1.93
N VAL A 10 13.48 24.19 -3.23
CA VAL A 10 12.28 23.60 -3.83
C VAL A 10 12.36 22.07 -3.80
N GLY A 11 13.52 21.49 -4.08
CA GLY A 11 13.75 20.05 -3.99
C GLY A 11 13.54 19.50 -2.57
N LEU A 12 14.09 20.17 -1.56
CA LEU A 12 13.89 19.82 -0.15
C LEU A 12 12.43 20.01 0.29
N MET A 13 11.76 21.06 -0.19
CA MET A 13 10.37 21.37 0.17
C MET A 13 9.39 20.35 -0.41
N VAL A 14 9.60 19.90 -1.65
CA VAL A 14 8.82 18.82 -2.28
C VAL A 14 9.07 17.47 -1.59
N TYR A 15 10.31 17.20 -1.16
CA TYR A 15 10.63 15.96 -0.43
C TYR A 15 9.98 15.92 0.96
N ARG A 16 9.92 17.06 1.66
CA ARG A 16 9.30 17.16 3.00
C ARG A 16 7.77 17.12 2.98
N HIS A 17 7.11 17.33 1.84
CA HIS A 17 5.64 17.37 1.80
C HIS A 17 4.98 15.98 1.73
N LYS A 18 5.74 14.91 1.47
CA LYS A 18 5.19 13.55 1.39
C LYS A 18 5.08 12.79 2.73
N THR A 19 5.44 13.39 3.87
CA THR A 19 5.50 12.67 5.16
C THR A 19 4.35 12.94 6.14
N LYS A 20 3.29 13.64 5.73
CA LYS A 20 2.10 13.85 6.57
C LYS A 20 0.79 13.46 5.88
N SER A 21 0.78 12.32 5.19
CA SER A 21 -0.50 11.66 4.93
C SER A 21 -0.82 10.80 6.13
N THR A 22 -1.71 11.29 7.00
CA THR A 22 -2.47 10.49 7.96
C THR A 22 -3.31 9.48 7.17
N SER A 23 -2.64 8.42 6.68
CA SER A 23 -3.25 7.35 5.92
C SER A 23 -4.18 6.61 6.86
N LYS A 24 -5.47 6.63 6.57
CA LYS A 24 -6.42 5.70 7.19
C LYS A 24 -5.81 4.30 7.07
N PRO A 25 -5.71 3.51 8.15
CA PRO A 25 -5.08 2.19 8.09
C PRO A 25 -5.78 1.37 7.01
N ASN A 26 -5.03 1.00 5.97
CA ASN A 26 -5.57 0.24 4.86
C ASN A 26 -5.61 -1.24 5.27
N PHE A 27 -6.71 -1.65 5.90
CA PHE A 27 -6.91 -3.02 6.38
C PHE A 27 -6.84 -4.06 5.24
N GLY A 28 -7.11 -3.65 4.00
CA GLY A 28 -7.05 -4.52 2.81
C GLY A 28 -5.71 -5.23 2.60
N LEU A 29 -4.60 -4.67 3.12
CA LEU A 29 -3.27 -5.29 2.99
C LEU A 29 -3.14 -6.60 3.78
N TYR A 30 -3.89 -6.75 4.87
CA TYR A 30 -3.80 -7.88 5.80
C TYR A 30 -4.91 -8.91 5.60
N ILE A 31 -5.88 -8.63 4.72
CA ILE A 31 -6.95 -9.58 4.34
C ILE A 31 -6.40 -10.91 3.80
N PRO A 32 -5.37 -10.96 2.93
CA PRO A 32 -4.83 -12.23 2.45
C PRO A 32 -4.30 -13.11 3.59
N GLU A 33 -3.62 -12.52 4.57
CA GLU A 33 -3.03 -13.22 5.71
C GLU A 33 -4.12 -13.80 6.63
N LEU A 34 -5.21 -13.06 6.86
CA LEU A 34 -6.40 -13.57 7.57
C LEU A 34 -7.03 -14.75 6.84
N ILE A 35 -7.15 -14.67 5.51
CA ILE A 35 -7.71 -15.76 4.69
C ILE A 35 -6.85 -17.01 4.80
N ASP A 36 -5.52 -16.88 4.74
CA ASP A 36 -4.60 -18.01 4.82
C ASP A 36 -4.73 -18.73 6.18
N VAL A 37 -4.82 -17.98 7.29
CA VAL A 37 -5.04 -18.57 8.63
C VAL A 37 -6.42 -19.24 8.73
N LEU A 38 -7.48 -18.58 8.26
CA LEU A 38 -8.83 -19.16 8.22
C LEU A 38 -8.87 -20.45 7.41
N LEU A 39 -8.19 -20.48 6.26
CA LEU A 39 -8.11 -21.66 5.40
C LEU A 39 -7.43 -22.83 6.13
N VAL A 40 -6.33 -22.57 6.84
CA VAL A 40 -5.65 -23.59 7.65
C VAL A 40 -6.56 -24.11 8.76
N LEU A 41 -7.25 -23.23 9.49
CA LEU A 41 -8.15 -23.63 10.58
C LEU A 41 -9.35 -24.44 10.08
N ILE A 42 -9.96 -24.01 8.97
CA ILE A 42 -11.10 -24.72 8.37
C ILE A 42 -10.65 -26.08 7.81
N ARG A 43 -9.48 -26.16 7.16
CA ARG A 43 -8.89 -27.43 6.71
C ARG A 43 -8.55 -28.36 7.87
N ALA A 44 -8.26 -27.83 9.05
CA ALA A 44 -8.07 -28.61 10.28
C ALA A 44 -9.41 -29.10 10.89
N GLY A 45 -10.55 -28.80 10.27
CA GLY A 45 -11.88 -29.26 10.69
C GLY A 45 -12.64 -28.28 11.59
N GLN A 46 -12.15 -27.04 11.77
CA GLN A 46 -12.89 -26.01 12.49
C GLN A 46 -14.07 -25.50 11.66
N SER A 47 -15.20 -25.20 12.30
CA SER A 47 -16.29 -24.49 11.64
C SER A 47 -15.87 -23.04 11.34
N PRO A 48 -16.47 -22.37 10.34
CA PRO A 48 -16.17 -20.97 10.02
C PRO A 48 -16.32 -20.04 11.24
N ALA A 49 -17.37 -20.22 12.03
CA ALA A 49 -17.57 -19.46 13.27
C ALA A 49 -16.47 -19.72 14.30
N ALA A 50 -16.06 -20.97 14.51
CA ALA A 50 -15.01 -21.32 15.48
C ALA A 50 -13.61 -20.88 15.02
N ALA A 51 -13.33 -20.95 13.72
CA ALA A 51 -12.10 -20.44 13.13
C ALA A 51 -12.00 -18.92 13.29
N MET A 52 -13.10 -18.21 13.01
CA MET A 52 -13.17 -16.77 13.14
C MET A 52 -13.02 -16.29 14.59
N ALA A 53 -13.58 -17.03 15.55
CA ALA A 53 -13.42 -16.73 16.97
C ALA A 53 -11.95 -16.77 17.43
N GLN A 54 -11.12 -17.64 16.85
CA GLN A 54 -9.71 -17.80 17.27
C GLN A 54 -8.73 -16.95 16.44
N LEU A 55 -9.21 -16.31 15.38
CA LEU A 55 -8.38 -15.58 14.41
C LEU A 55 -7.57 -14.44 15.05
N HIS A 56 -8.03 -13.89 16.18
CA HIS A 56 -7.30 -12.84 16.91
C HIS A 56 -5.91 -13.27 17.38
N TYR A 57 -5.64 -14.57 17.54
CA TYR A 57 -4.37 -15.07 18.08
C TYR A 57 -3.21 -14.87 17.09
N TRP A 58 -3.51 -14.92 15.79
CA TRP A 58 -2.53 -14.78 14.70
C TRP A 58 -2.66 -13.46 13.95
N ALA A 59 -3.45 -12.52 14.49
CA ALA A 59 -3.73 -11.27 13.82
C ALA A 59 -2.65 -10.20 14.09
N PRO A 60 -2.36 -9.33 13.10
CA PRO A 60 -1.56 -8.12 13.31
C PRO A 60 -2.23 -7.17 14.32
N ASP A 61 -1.43 -6.41 15.08
CA ASP A 61 -1.90 -5.50 16.15
C ASP A 61 -3.00 -4.51 15.69
N ILE A 62 -2.96 -4.10 14.43
CA ILE A 62 -3.92 -3.18 13.80
C ILE A 62 -5.33 -3.78 13.74
N LEU A 63 -5.43 -5.10 13.55
CA LEU A 63 -6.69 -5.83 13.42
C LEU A 63 -7.14 -6.48 14.74
N PHE A 64 -6.23 -6.60 15.70
CA PHE A 64 -6.48 -7.26 16.98
C PHE A 64 -7.75 -6.75 17.69
N LYS A 65 -7.94 -5.42 17.74
CA LYS A 65 -9.12 -4.80 18.39
C LYS A 65 -10.46 -5.22 17.76
N HIS A 66 -10.51 -5.35 16.44
CA HIS A 66 -11.73 -5.76 15.75
C HIS A 66 -11.96 -7.27 15.89
N LEU A 67 -10.90 -8.07 15.84
CA LEU A 67 -10.99 -9.52 15.92
C LEU A 67 -11.27 -10.03 17.34
N ILE A 68 -10.76 -9.36 18.38
CA ILE A 68 -11.12 -9.69 19.76
C ILE A 68 -12.58 -9.33 20.07
N GLN A 69 -13.12 -8.28 19.44
CA GLN A 69 -14.54 -7.96 19.53
C GLN A 69 -15.39 -9.06 18.86
N VAL A 70 -14.98 -9.54 17.68
CA VAL A 70 -15.63 -10.69 17.03
C VAL A 70 -15.61 -11.92 17.92
N HIS A 71 -14.45 -12.26 18.49
CA HIS A 71 -14.31 -13.38 19.44
C HIS A 71 -15.28 -13.26 20.61
N ASN A 72 -15.29 -12.11 21.29
CA ASN A 72 -16.18 -11.89 22.43
C ASN A 72 -17.64 -12.05 22.02
N ARG A 73 -18.08 -11.45 20.92
CA ARG A 73 -19.48 -11.52 20.48
C ARG A 73 -19.90 -12.95 20.14
N LEU A 74 -19.04 -13.71 19.48
CA LEU A 74 -19.31 -15.12 19.18
C LEU A 74 -19.38 -16.00 20.43
N ILE A 75 -18.50 -15.78 21.42
CA ILE A 75 -18.54 -16.50 22.70
C ILE A 75 -19.79 -16.15 23.52
N HIS A 76 -20.27 -14.91 23.41
CA HIS A 76 -21.53 -14.49 24.04
C HIS A 76 -22.78 -15.04 23.30
N GLY A 77 -22.60 -15.84 22.24
CA GLY A 77 -23.69 -16.49 21.52
C GLY A 77 -24.40 -15.59 20.51
N GLU A 78 -23.81 -14.47 20.12
CA GLU A 78 -24.35 -13.69 19.00
C GLU A 78 -24.32 -14.50 17.69
N ARG A 79 -25.30 -14.26 16.83
CA ARG A 79 -25.39 -14.95 15.54
C ARG A 79 -24.20 -14.60 14.66
N PHE A 80 -23.58 -15.62 14.07
CA PHE A 80 -22.40 -15.45 13.21
C PHE A 80 -22.62 -14.43 12.09
N ALA A 81 -23.79 -14.47 11.42
CA ALA A 81 -24.15 -13.52 10.38
C ALA A 81 -24.20 -12.05 10.86
N ASP A 82 -24.67 -11.80 12.08
CA ASP A 82 -24.77 -10.45 12.64
C ASP A 82 -23.38 -9.92 13.02
N VAL A 83 -22.52 -10.78 13.57
CA VAL A 83 -21.14 -10.43 13.91
C VAL A 83 -20.33 -10.13 12.64
N MET A 84 -20.47 -10.94 11.59
CA MET A 84 -19.81 -10.70 10.29
C MET A 84 -20.29 -9.42 9.62
N LYS A 85 -21.58 -9.08 9.77
CA LYS A 85 -22.13 -7.80 9.28
C LYS A 85 -21.47 -6.60 9.94
N THR A 86 -21.27 -6.61 11.26
CA THR A 86 -20.57 -5.52 11.94
C THR A 86 -19.08 -5.48 11.57
N LEU A 87 -18.41 -6.63 11.49
CA LEU A 87 -17.01 -6.70 11.07
C LEU A 87 -16.81 -6.10 9.67
N ARG A 88 -17.78 -6.33 8.77
CA ARG A 88 -17.80 -5.76 7.43
C ARG A 88 -17.86 -4.23 7.46
N ASP A 89 -18.71 -3.67 8.31
CA ASP A 89 -18.86 -2.22 8.46
C ASP A 89 -17.59 -1.58 9.08
N ASP A 90 -16.91 -2.30 9.99
CA ASP A 90 -15.68 -1.86 10.65
C ASP A 90 -14.43 -1.90 9.75
N LEU A 91 -14.24 -2.99 8.98
CA LEU A 91 -13.06 -3.18 8.11
C LEU A 91 -13.22 -2.52 6.73
N GLY A 92 -14.45 -2.17 6.34
CA GLY A 92 -14.76 -1.52 5.07
C GLY A 92 -14.81 -2.49 3.87
N SER A 93 -14.91 -1.94 2.66
CA SER A 93 -15.24 -2.68 1.43
C SER A 93 -14.34 -3.89 1.12
N SER A 94 -13.10 -3.90 1.59
CA SER A 94 -12.15 -5.00 1.36
C SER A 94 -12.50 -6.31 2.07
N SER A 95 -13.28 -6.27 3.16
CA SER A 95 -13.67 -7.47 3.92
C SER A 95 -14.99 -8.10 3.48
N TYR A 96 -15.75 -7.41 2.61
CA TYR A 96 -17.09 -7.82 2.16
C TYR A 96 -17.10 -9.24 1.57
N PRO A 97 -16.27 -9.57 0.56
CA PRO A 97 -16.32 -10.89 -0.05
C PRO A 97 -15.92 -12.00 0.94
N LEU A 98 -14.99 -11.73 1.86
CA LEU A 98 -14.60 -12.70 2.89
C LEU A 98 -15.76 -12.99 3.86
N CYS A 99 -16.41 -11.94 4.36
CA CYS A 99 -17.53 -12.07 5.29
C CYS A 99 -18.71 -12.81 4.64
N ASP A 100 -19.05 -12.46 3.39
CA ASP A 100 -20.16 -13.10 2.69
C ASP A 100 -19.89 -14.59 2.44
N ILE A 101 -18.67 -14.94 2.00
CA ILE A 101 -18.27 -16.35 1.81
C ILE A 101 -18.32 -17.13 3.12
N LEU A 102 -17.82 -16.56 4.22
CA LEU A 102 -17.85 -17.21 5.53
C LEU A 102 -19.28 -17.43 6.05
N VAL A 103 -20.17 -16.45 5.89
CA VAL A 103 -21.58 -16.57 6.33
C VAL A 103 -22.31 -17.63 5.51
N SER A 104 -22.08 -17.67 4.20
CA SER A 104 -22.57 -18.76 3.35
C SER A 104 -22.01 -20.12 3.79
N ALA A 105 -20.72 -20.18 4.17
CA ALA A 105 -20.10 -21.41 4.63
C ALA A 105 -20.68 -21.97 5.91
N ASP A 106 -20.91 -21.10 6.88
CA ASP A 106 -21.47 -21.47 8.17
C ASP A 106 -22.90 -21.98 8.00
N ARG A 107 -23.68 -21.37 7.09
CA ARG A 107 -25.06 -21.75 6.82
C ARG A 107 -25.20 -23.06 6.03
N ASP A 108 -24.36 -23.25 5.01
CA ASP A 108 -24.49 -24.39 4.11
C ASP A 108 -23.76 -25.64 4.64
N GLY A 109 -22.83 -25.49 5.59
CA GLY A 109 -22.09 -26.60 6.21
C GLY A 109 -21.20 -27.39 5.22
N LEU A 110 -21.05 -26.90 4.00
CA LEU A 110 -20.29 -27.52 2.92
C LEU A 110 -18.82 -27.09 2.97
N PRO A 111 -17.89 -27.93 2.48
CA PRO A 111 -16.48 -27.58 2.42
C PRO A 111 -16.25 -26.40 1.46
N ILE A 112 -16.13 -25.18 2.02
CA ILE A 112 -15.84 -23.95 1.28
C ILE A 112 -14.36 -23.73 0.97
N THR A 113 -13.54 -24.74 1.24
CA THR A 113 -12.11 -24.73 0.98
C THR A 113 -11.77 -24.28 -0.45
N SER A 114 -12.51 -24.72 -1.46
CA SER A 114 -12.28 -24.33 -2.87
C SER A 114 -12.59 -22.85 -3.16
N VAL A 115 -13.66 -22.31 -2.56
CA VAL A 115 -14.05 -20.90 -2.74
C VAL A 115 -13.10 -19.98 -1.96
N LEU A 116 -12.71 -20.39 -0.76
CA LEU A 116 -11.75 -19.65 0.06
C LEU A 116 -10.33 -19.69 -0.56
N ASP A 117 -9.91 -20.81 -1.16
CA ASP A 117 -8.67 -20.91 -1.95
C ASP A 117 -8.68 -19.94 -3.14
N GLN A 118 -9.81 -19.86 -3.87
CA GLN A 118 -9.96 -18.91 -4.97
C GLN A 118 -9.93 -17.45 -4.48
N LEU A 119 -10.56 -17.16 -3.34
CA LEU A 119 -10.52 -15.84 -2.73
C LEU A 119 -9.10 -15.47 -2.28
N ALA A 120 -8.36 -16.40 -1.67
CA ALA A 120 -6.95 -16.23 -1.29
C ALA A 120 -6.10 -15.90 -2.51
N TYR A 121 -6.26 -16.66 -3.60
CA TYR A 121 -5.54 -16.43 -4.86
C TYR A 121 -5.81 -15.04 -5.43
N HIS A 122 -7.07 -14.59 -5.46
CA HIS A 122 -7.42 -13.24 -5.89
C HIS A 122 -6.84 -12.15 -4.98
N ALA A 123 -6.85 -12.35 -3.66
CA ALA A 123 -6.29 -11.41 -2.70
C ALA A 123 -4.75 -11.26 -2.86
N HIS A 124 -4.03 -12.37 -3.09
CA HIS A 124 -2.60 -12.37 -3.38
C HIS A 124 -2.26 -11.73 -4.73
N LEU A 125 -3.07 -11.96 -5.76
CA LEU A 125 -2.95 -11.28 -7.05
C LEU A 125 -3.11 -9.76 -6.93
N GLU A 126 -4.08 -9.30 -6.15
CA GLU A 126 -4.31 -7.88 -5.95
C GLU A 126 -3.15 -7.23 -5.18
N ARG A 127 -2.60 -7.91 -4.16
CA ARG A 127 -1.39 -7.48 -3.46
C ARG A 127 -0.21 -7.32 -4.42
N ARG A 128 -0.01 -8.27 -5.34
CA ARG A 128 1.04 -8.19 -6.38
C ARG A 128 0.80 -7.02 -7.35
N ARG A 129 -0.45 -6.81 -7.79
CA ARG A 129 -0.82 -5.67 -8.64
C ARG A 129 -0.51 -4.32 -7.99
N LEU A 130 -0.80 -4.17 -6.70
CA LEU A 130 -0.50 -2.95 -5.94
C LEU A 130 1.01 -2.71 -5.81
N GLN A 131 1.81 -3.78 -5.74
CA GLN A 131 3.27 -3.69 -5.78
C GLN A 131 3.78 -3.28 -7.17
N ASP A 132 3.18 -3.83 -8.24
CA ASP A 132 3.54 -3.49 -9.63
C ASP A 132 3.21 -2.03 -9.97
N ILE A 133 2.12 -1.48 -9.44
CA ILE A 133 1.75 -0.07 -9.61
C ILE A 133 2.79 0.86 -8.95
N ASN A 134 3.33 0.47 -7.79
CA ASN A 134 4.41 1.20 -7.14
C ASN A 134 5.72 1.08 -7.93
N ALA A 135 6.00 -0.09 -8.51
CA ALA A 135 7.18 -0.30 -9.34
C ALA A 135 7.15 0.59 -10.61
N ARG A 136 5.97 0.80 -11.20
CA ARG A 136 5.78 1.69 -12.37
C ARG A 136 5.97 3.19 -12.07
N GLN A 137 6.04 3.60 -10.80
CA GLN A 137 6.35 4.99 -10.43
C GLN A 137 7.86 5.26 -10.31
N LEU A 138 8.70 4.22 -10.28
CA LEU A 138 10.16 4.35 -10.19
C LEU A 138 10.78 5.06 -11.41
N PRO A 139 10.40 4.76 -12.67
CA PRO A 139 11.02 5.40 -13.83
C PRO A 139 10.75 6.91 -13.85
N VAL A 140 9.53 7.32 -13.51
CA VAL A 140 9.11 8.73 -13.57
C VAL A 140 9.77 9.56 -12.46
N ARG A 141 10.00 8.98 -11.27
CA ARG A 141 10.74 9.64 -10.18
C ARG A 141 12.25 9.76 -10.46
N LEU A 142 12.81 8.90 -11.32
CA LEU A 142 14.22 8.96 -11.72
C LEU A 142 14.47 9.90 -12.91
N LEU A 143 13.48 10.11 -13.79
CA LEU A 143 13.54 11.07 -14.89
C LEU A 143 13.60 12.53 -14.40
N LEU A 144 12.88 12.87 -13.33
CA LEU A 144 12.81 14.23 -12.79
C LEU A 144 14.17 14.77 -12.25
N PRO A 145 14.98 14.02 -11.48
CA PRO A 145 16.32 14.46 -11.09
C PRO A 145 17.30 14.47 -12.27
N LEU A 146 17.16 13.57 -13.25
CA LEU A 146 18.02 13.55 -14.43
C LEU A 146 17.83 14.79 -15.32
N THR A 147 16.58 15.18 -15.61
CA THR A 147 16.31 16.39 -16.39
C THR A 147 16.76 17.66 -15.66
N CYS A 148 16.62 17.70 -14.33
CA CYS A 148 17.18 18.74 -13.47
C CYS A 148 18.71 18.85 -13.55
N CYS A 149 19.45 17.76 -13.76
CA CYS A 149 20.92 17.79 -13.84
C CYS A 149 21.46 18.09 -15.25
N ILE A 150 20.73 17.71 -16.30
CA ILE A 150 21.16 17.92 -17.69
C ILE A 150 21.04 19.40 -18.09
N LEU A 151 19.95 20.07 -17.71
CA LEU A 151 19.71 21.47 -18.05
C LEU A 151 20.81 22.44 -17.55
N PRO A 152 21.29 22.38 -16.29
CA PRO A 152 22.37 23.26 -15.83
C PRO A 152 23.71 22.95 -16.50
N SER A 153 24.00 21.67 -16.78
CA SER A 153 25.21 21.27 -17.51
C SER A 153 25.21 21.82 -18.94
N PHE A 154 24.06 21.76 -19.63
CA PHE A 154 23.91 22.32 -20.98
C PHE A 154 24.09 23.84 -21.00
N VAL A 155 23.52 24.57 -20.04
CA VAL A 155 23.69 26.02 -19.92
C VAL A 155 25.16 26.39 -19.67
N LEU A 156 25.86 25.65 -18.80
CA LEU A 156 27.29 25.84 -18.57
C LEU A 156 28.11 25.61 -19.83
N LEU A 157 27.88 24.50 -20.54
CA LEU A 157 28.57 24.19 -21.80
C LEU A 157 28.30 25.22 -22.89
N ALA A 158 27.09 25.78 -22.98
CA ALA A 158 26.75 26.81 -23.95
C ALA A 158 27.33 28.19 -23.60
N MET A 159 27.39 28.56 -22.31
CA MET A 159 27.88 29.88 -21.90
C MET A 159 29.41 30.01 -21.84
N VAL A 160 30.12 28.93 -21.52
CA VAL A 160 31.59 28.93 -21.46
C VAL A 160 32.25 29.48 -22.74
N PRO A 161 31.93 29.01 -23.96
CA PRO A 161 32.58 29.51 -25.17
C PRO A 161 32.24 30.98 -25.45
N LEU A 162 31.03 31.44 -25.12
CA LEU A 162 30.64 32.86 -25.29
C LEU A 162 31.47 33.78 -24.39
N VAL A 163 31.68 33.38 -23.13
CA VAL A 163 32.51 34.14 -22.19
C VAL A 163 33.97 34.12 -22.62
N VAL A 164 34.52 32.96 -22.99
CA VAL A 164 35.91 32.84 -23.46
C VAL A 164 36.15 33.69 -24.71
N ASN A 165 35.22 33.68 -25.67
CA ASN A 165 35.33 34.45 -26.91
C ASN A 165 35.21 35.97 -26.67
N SER A 166 34.38 36.39 -25.71
CA SER A 166 34.31 37.80 -25.30
C SER A 166 35.59 38.28 -24.61
N LEU A 167 36.20 37.44 -23.76
CA LEU A 167 37.46 37.77 -23.09
C LEU A 167 38.64 37.81 -24.07
N SER A 168 38.73 36.86 -25.00
CA SER A 168 39.78 36.86 -26.02
C SER A 168 39.68 38.09 -26.92
N ALA A 169 38.47 38.45 -27.36
CA ALA A 169 38.23 39.65 -28.17
C ALA A 169 38.63 40.95 -27.44
N VAL A 170 38.32 41.07 -26.15
CA VAL A 170 38.69 42.25 -25.35
C VAL A 170 40.20 42.29 -25.06
N SER A 171 40.82 41.13 -24.78
CA SER A 171 42.27 41.06 -24.57
C SER A 171 43.08 41.39 -25.82
N ALA A 172 42.56 41.06 -27.01
CA ALA A 172 43.19 41.36 -28.29
C ALA A 172 43.05 42.83 -28.71
N GLN A 173 42.19 43.62 -28.06
CA GLN A 173 42.07 45.07 -28.28
C GLN A 173 42.90 45.90 -27.29
N LEU A 174 43.40 45.27 -26.22
CA LEU A 174 44.20 45.92 -25.16
C LEU A 174 45.72 45.74 -25.34
N PHE A 175 46.15 45.00 -26.37
CA PHE A 175 47.55 44.76 -26.77
C PHE A 175 47.77 45.20 -28.21
#